data_AF-A0A1G0X7S8-F1
#
_entry.id   AF-A0A1G0X7S8-F1
#
_cell.length_a   1.000
_cell.length_b   1.000
_cell.length_c   1.000
_cell.angle_alpha   90.00
_cell.angle_beta   90.00
_cell.angle_gamma   90.00
#
_symmetry.space_group_name_H-M   'P 1'
#
loop_
_entity.id
_entity.type
_entity.pdbx_description
1 polymer ?
#
loop_
_entity_poly.entity_id
_entity_poly.type
_entity_poly.pdbx_seq_one_letter_code
_entity_poly.pdbx_strand_id
1 'polypeptide(L)'
;MNLSENKLGINNLFKKFKENLLSYLYLLKSEFQEVNVLINELKNYEPFKLDVREATPTHNALNIAVVISYARNFKRSYGFNNIEEINTQLRKDFTDEENKLHKRIITERDKEFAHSDASANDIQIYYREFFSHSRKTVRQLLEKNELLMLQKMVSKIRTEIDNQIKYINN
;
A
#
# COMPACT_ATOMS: atom_id res chain seq x y z
N MET A 1 -48.68 -5.94 -14.07
CA MET A 1 -47.36 -6.00 -13.37
C MET A 1 -46.91 -4.57 -13.17
N ASN A 2 -46.89 -4.09 -11.91
CA ASN A 2 -46.86 -2.67 -11.57
C ASN A 2 -45.48 -2.04 -11.82
N LEU A 3 -45.41 -1.06 -12.72
CA LEU A 3 -44.21 -0.26 -12.99
C LEU A 3 -43.71 0.52 -11.75
N SER A 4 -44.57 0.73 -10.74
CA SER A 4 -44.24 1.41 -9.48
C SER A 4 -43.43 0.52 -8.53
N GLU A 5 -43.73 -0.78 -8.43
CA GLU A 5 -43.00 -1.73 -7.57
C GLU A 5 -41.58 -1.97 -8.08
N ASN A 6 -41.40 -2.00 -9.41
CA ASN A 6 -40.09 -2.17 -10.03
C ASN A 6 -39.17 -0.94 -9.82
N LYS A 7 -39.73 0.28 -9.83
CA LYS A 7 -38.97 1.51 -9.53
C LYS A 7 -38.53 1.59 -8.06
N LEU A 8 -39.37 1.12 -7.13
CA LEU A 8 -39.06 1.07 -5.69
C LEU A 8 -37.91 0.10 -5.38
N GLY A 9 -37.87 -1.07 -6.03
CA GLY A 9 -36.78 -2.04 -5.88
C GLY A 9 -35.44 -1.52 -6.41
N ILE A 10 -35.46 -0.88 -7.59
CA ILE A 10 -34.26 -0.32 -8.23
C ILE A 10 -33.68 0.84 -7.40
N ASN A 11 -34.52 1.76 -6.91
CA ASN A 11 -34.07 2.89 -6.09
C ASN A 11 -33.42 2.41 -4.77
N ASN A 12 -33.97 1.37 -4.15
CA ASN A 12 -33.42 0.80 -2.92
C ASN A 12 -32.07 0.09 -3.17
N LEU A 13 -31.93 -0.59 -4.32
CA LEU A 13 -30.67 -1.20 -4.74
C LEU A 13 -29.57 -0.14 -4.96
N PHE A 14 -29.89 0.94 -5.68
CA PHE A 14 -28.95 2.05 -5.89
C PHE A 14 -28.55 2.74 -4.60
N LYS A 15 -29.50 2.92 -3.68
CA LYS A 15 -29.21 3.48 -2.35
C LYS A 15 -28.24 2.60 -1.57
N LYS A 16 -28.50 1.30 -1.47
CA LYS A 16 -27.60 0.33 -0.80
C LYS A 16 -26.22 0.28 -1.46
N PHE A 17 -26.16 0.34 -2.78
CA PHE A 17 -24.89 0.40 -3.50
C PHE A 17 -24.09 1.65 -3.14
N LYS A 18 -24.72 2.83 -3.16
CA LYS A 18 -24.09 4.09 -2.74
C LYS A 18 -23.60 4.04 -1.29
N GLU A 19 -24.41 3.53 -0.37
CA GLU A 19 -24.05 3.38 1.04
C GLU A 19 -22.83 2.45 1.21
N ASN A 20 -22.83 1.29 0.56
CA ASN A 20 -21.70 0.36 0.61
C ASN A 20 -20.42 0.95 0.02
N LEU A 21 -20.54 1.65 -1.12
CA LEU A 21 -19.41 2.33 -1.74
C LEU A 21 -18.83 3.43 -0.84
N LEU A 22 -19.71 4.22 -0.22
CA LEU A 22 -19.31 5.29 0.69
C LEU A 22 -18.59 4.71 1.93
N SER A 23 -19.13 3.66 2.54
CA SER A 23 -18.47 2.95 3.66
C SER A 23 -17.09 2.44 3.26
N TYR A 24 -16.96 1.88 2.06
CA TYR A 24 -15.68 1.39 1.55
C TYR A 24 -14.67 2.53 1.33
N LEU A 25 -15.09 3.68 0.79
CA LEU A 25 -14.21 4.83 0.62
C LEU A 25 -13.73 5.40 1.96
N TYR A 26 -14.58 5.44 2.99
CA TYR A 26 -14.17 5.82 4.34
C TYR A 26 -13.18 4.82 4.95
N LEU A 27 -13.36 3.52 4.70
CA LEU A 27 -12.39 2.50 5.09
C LEU A 27 -11.04 2.78 4.42
N LEU A 28 -11.02 2.90 3.08
CA LEU A 28 -9.80 3.23 2.33
C LEU A 28 -9.13 4.50 2.83
N LYS A 29 -9.91 5.53 3.17
CA LYS A 29 -9.37 6.78 3.73
C LYS A 29 -8.59 6.54 5.02
N SER A 30 -9.16 5.75 5.95
CA SER A 30 -8.50 5.37 7.20
C SER A 30 -7.23 4.56 6.94
N GLU A 31 -7.32 3.59 6.02
CA GLU A 31 -6.20 2.72 5.64
C GLU A 31 -5.01 3.54 5.09
N PHE A 32 -5.25 4.48 4.18
CA PHE A 32 -4.19 5.33 3.63
C PHE A 32 -3.70 6.42 4.60
N GLN A 33 -4.49 6.77 5.63
CA GLN A 33 -3.99 7.57 6.75
C GLN A 33 -2.96 6.79 7.56
N GLU A 34 -3.24 5.52 7.87
CA GLU A 34 -2.30 4.63 8.58
C GLU A 34 -0.99 4.45 7.80
N VAL A 35 -1.07 4.24 6.47
CA VAL A 35 0.13 4.18 5.62
C VAL A 35 0.99 5.44 5.78
N ASN A 36 0.37 6.62 5.79
CA ASN A 36 1.10 7.88 5.94
C ASN A 36 1.72 8.03 7.35
N VAL A 37 1.07 7.52 8.39
CA VAL A 37 1.64 7.46 9.75
C VAL A 37 2.90 6.58 9.74
N LEU A 38 2.82 5.37 9.20
CA LEU A 38 3.96 4.44 9.10
C LEU A 38 5.12 5.02 8.27
N ILE A 39 4.82 5.72 7.17
CA ILE A 39 5.84 6.43 6.38
C ILE A 39 6.55 7.49 7.24
N ASN A 40 5.81 8.27 8.02
CA ASN A 40 6.38 9.30 8.88
C ASN A 40 7.19 8.71 10.03
N GLU A 41 6.72 7.61 10.64
CA GLU A 41 7.49 6.87 11.65
C GLU A 41 8.81 6.36 11.08
N LEU A 42 8.78 5.74 9.89
CA LEU A 42 9.99 5.28 9.22
C LEU A 42 10.94 6.43 8.88
N LYS A 43 10.43 7.59 8.44
CA LYS A 43 11.23 8.78 8.12
C LYS A 43 11.92 9.40 9.33
N ASN A 44 11.25 9.36 10.49
CA ASN A 44 11.71 10.02 11.71
C ASN A 44 12.43 9.06 12.67
N TYR A 45 12.60 7.78 12.29
CA TYR A 45 13.38 6.85 13.09
C TYR A 45 14.87 7.21 12.99
N GLU A 46 15.50 7.51 14.13
CA GLU A 46 16.91 7.88 14.21
C GLU A 46 17.81 6.67 14.53
N PRO A 47 18.97 6.52 13.86
CA PRO A 47 19.42 7.30 12.71
C PRO A 47 18.67 6.88 11.45
N PHE A 48 18.09 7.82 10.70
CA PHE A 48 17.36 7.51 9.47
C PHE A 48 18.31 6.96 8.41
N LYS A 49 18.45 5.65 8.39
CA LYS A 49 19.38 4.91 7.54
C LYS A 49 18.62 3.89 6.70
N LEU A 50 18.13 4.36 5.56
CA LEU A 50 17.63 3.52 4.47
C LEU A 50 18.78 3.12 3.53
N ASP A 51 19.89 2.67 4.11
CA ASP A 51 20.96 1.97 3.42
C ASP A 51 20.96 0.52 3.92
N VAL A 52 20.88 -0.45 3.00
CA VAL A 52 20.85 -1.90 3.29
C VAL A 52 22.01 -2.30 4.21
N ARG A 53 23.15 -1.60 4.12
CA ARG A 53 24.36 -1.88 4.90
C ARG A 53 24.31 -1.34 6.33
N GLU A 54 23.44 -0.37 6.58
CA GLU A 54 23.36 0.34 7.87
C GLU A 54 21.99 0.27 8.55
N ALA A 55 20.98 -0.28 7.87
CA ALA A 55 19.62 -0.41 8.38
C ALA A 55 19.55 -1.36 9.59
N THR A 56 18.88 -0.90 10.65
CA THR A 56 18.59 -1.75 11.81
C THR A 56 17.46 -2.75 11.49
N PRO A 57 17.35 -3.88 12.21
CA PRO A 57 16.21 -4.79 12.03
C PRO A 57 14.86 -4.09 12.17
N THR A 58 14.75 -3.12 13.08
CA THR A 58 13.55 -2.31 13.30
C THR A 58 13.23 -1.42 12.10
N HIS A 59 14.23 -0.79 11.48
CA HIS A 59 14.03 -0.02 10.24
C HIS A 59 13.47 -0.88 9.12
N ASN A 60 14.02 -2.07 8.94
CA ASN A 60 13.56 -2.98 7.89
C ASN A 60 12.16 -3.52 8.19
N ALA A 61 11.84 -3.81 9.44
CA ALA A 61 10.49 -4.18 9.86
C ALA A 61 9.47 -3.06 9.56
N LEU A 62 9.82 -1.80 9.84
CA LEU A 62 8.98 -0.64 9.51
C LEU A 62 8.86 -0.44 7.99
N ASN A 63 9.93 -0.65 7.23
CA ASN A 63 9.93 -0.60 5.76
C ASN A 63 8.98 -1.65 5.15
N ILE A 64 9.05 -2.89 5.66
CA ILE A 64 8.14 -3.97 5.30
C ILE A 64 6.70 -3.63 5.70
N ALA A 65 6.48 -3.09 6.91
CA ALA A 65 5.15 -2.69 7.37
C ALA A 65 4.51 -1.62 6.46
N VAL A 66 5.29 -0.63 6.02
CA VAL A 66 4.85 0.38 5.04
C VAL A 66 4.43 -0.28 3.73
N VAL A 67 5.25 -1.20 3.19
CA VAL A 67 4.95 -1.93 1.94
C VAL A 67 3.69 -2.76 2.06
N ILE A 68 3.54 -3.53 3.16
CA ILE A 68 2.37 -4.38 3.40
C ILE A 68 1.11 -3.52 3.56
N SER A 69 1.19 -2.46 4.37
CA SER A 69 0.07 -1.54 4.64
C SER A 69 -0.38 -0.81 3.37
N TYR A 70 0.54 -0.42 2.50
CA TYR A 70 0.19 0.13 1.19
C TYR A 70 -0.46 -0.93 0.28
N ALA A 71 0.20 -2.08 0.11
CA ALA A 71 -0.20 -3.10 -0.86
C ALA A 71 -1.52 -3.80 -0.52
N ARG A 72 -1.89 -3.88 0.77
CA ARG A 72 -3.12 -4.57 1.20
C ARG A 72 -4.38 -3.99 0.56
N ASN A 73 -4.39 -2.67 0.34
CA ASN A 73 -5.51 -1.94 -0.26
C ASN A 73 -5.75 -2.27 -1.74
N PHE A 74 -4.77 -2.86 -2.44
CA PHE A 74 -4.86 -3.14 -3.87
C PHE A 74 -5.00 -4.63 -4.22
N LYS A 75 -4.96 -5.54 -3.24
CA LYS A 75 -5.05 -6.99 -3.52
C LYS A 75 -6.49 -7.44 -3.69
N ARG A 76 -6.80 -8.12 -4.81
CA ARG A 76 -8.13 -8.67 -5.13
C ARG A 76 -8.74 -9.63 -4.09
N SER A 77 -8.00 -10.11 -3.09
CA SER A 77 -8.46 -11.13 -2.14
C SER A 77 -9.38 -10.65 -1.02
N TYR A 78 -9.50 -9.34 -0.77
CA TYR A 78 -10.52 -8.81 0.13
C TYR A 78 -11.75 -8.48 -0.70
N GLY A 79 -12.90 -9.10 -0.37
CA GLY A 79 -14.13 -9.18 -1.19
C GLY A 79 -14.76 -7.87 -1.71
N PHE A 80 -14.16 -6.71 -1.45
CA PHE A 80 -14.54 -5.39 -1.97
C PHE A 80 -13.60 -4.86 -3.07
N ASN A 81 -12.41 -5.44 -3.24
CA ASN A 81 -11.43 -5.05 -4.29
C ASN A 81 -11.80 -5.55 -5.71
N ASN A 82 -13.02 -6.08 -5.87
CA ASN A 82 -13.59 -6.45 -7.16
C ASN A 82 -14.03 -5.24 -8.01
N ILE A 83 -13.96 -4.03 -7.46
CA ILE A 83 -14.23 -2.81 -8.23
C ILE A 83 -12.90 -2.34 -8.83
N GLU A 84 -12.47 -3.01 -9.90
CA GLU A 84 -11.28 -2.67 -10.70
C GLU A 84 -11.27 -1.19 -11.12
N GLU A 85 -12.46 -0.63 -11.31
CA GLU A 85 -12.67 0.79 -11.56
C GLU A 85 -12.15 1.67 -10.42
N ILE A 86 -12.44 1.37 -9.15
CA ILE A 86 -11.94 2.17 -8.02
C ILE A 86 -10.42 2.13 -7.98
N ASN A 87 -9.83 0.93 -8.09
CA ASN A 87 -8.36 0.79 -8.10
C ASN A 87 -7.69 1.53 -9.27
N THR A 88 -8.38 1.64 -10.40
CA THR A 88 -7.90 2.42 -11.55
C THR A 88 -8.03 3.92 -11.27
N GLN A 89 -9.16 4.36 -10.71
CA GLN A 89 -9.39 5.75 -10.35
C GLN A 89 -8.41 6.26 -9.30
N LEU A 90 -8.12 5.47 -8.26
CA LEU A 90 -7.15 5.83 -7.20
C LEU A 90 -5.73 6.09 -7.75
N ARG A 91 -5.41 5.57 -8.94
CA ARG A 91 -4.09 5.68 -9.59
C ARG A 91 -4.11 6.55 -10.85
N LYS A 92 -5.23 7.19 -11.17
CA LYS A 92 -5.41 7.93 -12.44
C LYS A 92 -4.37 9.05 -12.64
N ASP A 93 -3.92 9.66 -11.54
CA ASP A 93 -2.97 10.78 -11.55
C ASP A 93 -1.52 10.33 -11.29
N PHE A 94 -1.24 9.02 -11.42
CA PHE A 94 0.11 8.50 -11.24
C PHE A 94 0.97 8.73 -12.48
N THR A 95 2.21 9.14 -12.28
CA THR A 95 3.24 9.16 -13.34
C THR A 95 3.65 7.74 -13.70
N ASP A 96 4.39 7.58 -14.81
CA ASP A 96 4.95 6.29 -15.20
C ASP A 96 5.88 5.69 -14.14
N GLU A 97 6.66 6.54 -13.46
CA GLU A 97 7.55 6.12 -12.37
C GLU A 97 6.77 5.66 -11.14
N GLU A 98 5.73 6.41 -10.75
CA GLU A 98 4.84 6.04 -9.65
C GLU A 98 4.10 4.73 -9.95
N ASN A 99 3.68 4.52 -11.20
CA ASN A 99 3.07 3.27 -11.64
C ASN A 99 4.07 2.09 -11.63
N LYS A 100 5.34 2.31 -12.00
CA LYS A 100 6.40 1.31 -11.87
C LYS A 100 6.63 0.94 -10.41
N LEU A 101 6.75 1.94 -9.53
CA LEU A 101 6.93 1.72 -8.10
C LEU A 101 5.72 0.98 -7.50
N HIS A 102 4.50 1.40 -7.82
CA HIS A 102 3.28 0.72 -7.41
C HIS A 102 3.30 -0.77 -7.77
N LYS A 103 3.50 -1.10 -9.05
CA LYS A 103 3.56 -2.50 -9.52
C LYS A 103 4.63 -3.30 -8.79
N ARG A 104 5.80 -2.69 -8.57
CA ARG A 104 6.89 -3.33 -7.83
C ARG A 104 6.49 -3.62 -6.38
N ILE A 105 5.93 -2.65 -5.66
CA ILE A 105 5.49 -2.82 -4.26
C ILE A 105 4.47 -3.95 -4.13
N ILE A 106 3.48 -4.02 -5.05
CA ILE A 106 2.51 -5.12 -5.05
C ILE A 106 3.21 -6.47 -5.24
N THR A 107 4.17 -6.54 -6.17
CA THR A 107 4.92 -7.76 -6.48
C THR A 107 5.82 -8.19 -5.30
N GLU A 108 6.55 -7.26 -4.69
CA GLU A 108 7.44 -7.55 -3.56
C GLU A 108 6.65 -8.06 -2.34
N ARG A 109 5.48 -7.49 -2.07
CA ARG A 109 4.61 -8.00 -0.99
C ARG A 109 4.18 -9.44 -1.23
N ASP A 110 3.85 -9.82 -2.47
CA ASP A 110 3.49 -11.21 -2.78
C ASP A 110 4.70 -12.16 -2.62
N LYS A 111 5.92 -11.70 -2.92
CA LYS A 111 7.16 -12.47 -2.66
C LYS A 111 7.42 -12.66 -1.16
N GLU A 112 7.28 -11.61 -0.36
CA GLU A 112 7.51 -11.67 1.10
C GLU A 112 6.53 -12.64 1.79
N PHE A 113 5.28 -12.72 1.32
CA PHE A 113 4.31 -13.68 1.84
C PHE A 113 4.50 -15.11 1.30
N ALA A 114 4.99 -15.28 0.06
CA ALA A 114 5.16 -16.60 -0.56
C ALA A 114 6.47 -17.30 -0.20
N HIS A 115 7.49 -16.56 0.27
CA HIS A 115 8.85 -17.06 0.48
C HIS A 115 9.40 -16.73 1.88
N SER A 116 8.57 -16.79 2.93
CA SER A 116 9.05 -16.66 4.32
C SER A 116 10.05 -17.74 4.75
N ASP A 117 10.22 -18.79 3.94
CA ASP A 117 11.34 -19.73 4.03
C ASP A 117 12.61 -19.05 3.49
N ALA A 118 13.51 -18.70 4.42
CA ALA A 118 14.75 -17.97 4.17
C ALA A 118 15.43 -18.39 2.87
N SER A 119 15.49 -17.49 1.87
CA SER A 119 16.23 -17.77 0.65
C SER A 119 17.73 -17.64 0.93
N ALA A 120 18.56 -18.51 0.34
CA ALA A 120 20.01 -18.48 0.51
C ALA A 120 20.66 -17.13 0.08
N ASN A 121 19.93 -16.32 -0.68
CA ASN A 121 20.33 -14.97 -1.10
C ASN A 121 20.17 -13.91 0.01
N ASP A 122 19.58 -14.26 1.15
CA ASP A 122 19.38 -13.34 2.27
C ASP A 122 20.56 -13.37 3.26
N ILE A 123 21.75 -13.81 2.83
CA ILE A 123 22.97 -13.83 3.65
C ILE A 123 24.03 -12.93 3.01
N GLN A 124 24.32 -11.79 3.64
CA GLN A 124 25.52 -11.01 3.31
C GLN A 124 26.70 -11.51 4.14
N ILE A 125 27.79 -11.80 3.45
CA ILE A 125 29.07 -12.16 4.05
C ILE A 125 29.97 -10.95 3.98
N TYR A 126 30.40 -10.46 5.15
CA TYR A 126 31.40 -9.40 5.29
C TYR A 126 32.74 -10.03 5.65
N TYR A 127 33.79 -9.56 4.99
CA TYR A 127 35.16 -9.94 5.32
C TYR A 127 35.84 -8.76 6.02
N ARG A 128 36.30 -8.95 7.25
CA ARG A 128 37.12 -7.96 7.97
C ARG A 128 38.38 -8.65 8.46
N GLU A 129 39.51 -8.28 7.84
CA GLU A 129 40.85 -8.85 8.12
C GLU A 129 40.84 -10.40 8.05
N PHE A 130 40.82 -11.07 9.21
CA PHE A 130 40.87 -12.53 9.36
C PHE A 130 39.51 -13.18 9.69
N PHE A 131 38.44 -12.41 9.88
CA PHE A 131 37.13 -12.93 10.26
C PHE A 131 36.09 -12.71 9.16
N SER A 132 35.32 -13.76 8.87
CA SER A 132 34.09 -13.67 8.08
C SER A 132 32.90 -13.56 9.02
N HIS A 133 32.06 -12.55 8.81
CA HIS A 133 30.78 -12.40 9.49
C HIS A 133 29.66 -12.56 8.48
N SER A 134 28.74 -13.50 8.71
CA SER A 134 27.52 -13.64 7.94
C SER A 134 26.36 -13.03 8.72
N ARG A 135 25.61 -12.12 8.10
CA ARG A 135 24.35 -11.61 8.66
C ARG A 135 23.22 -11.95 7.70
N LYS A 136 22.06 -12.34 8.25
CA LYS A 136 20.83 -12.39 7.48
C LYS A 136 20.49 -10.95 7.03
N THR A 137 20.65 -10.67 5.75
CA THR A 137 20.25 -9.40 5.15
C THR A 137 18.74 -9.32 5.24
N VAL A 138 18.23 -8.42 6.07
CA VAL A 138 16.81 -8.11 6.05
C VAL A 138 16.60 -7.23 4.81
N ARG A 139 15.75 -7.68 3.89
CA ARG A 139 15.51 -6.97 2.63
C ARG A 139 14.92 -5.60 2.92
N GLN A 140 15.58 -4.56 2.44
CA GLN A 140 15.01 -3.23 2.39
C GLN A 140 14.21 -3.13 1.09
N LEU A 141 12.89 -2.95 1.18
CA LEU A 141 11.99 -2.97 0.02
C LEU A 141 11.83 -1.59 -0.63
N LEU A 142 12.08 -0.53 0.14
CA LEU A 142 12.03 0.86 -0.31
C LEU A 142 13.32 1.59 0.05
N GLU A 143 13.91 2.23 -0.93
CA GLU A 143 14.93 3.26 -0.75
C GLU A 143 14.32 4.59 -0.30
N LYS A 144 15.17 5.53 0.14
CA LYS A 144 14.72 6.86 0.60
C LYS A 144 13.88 7.60 -0.46
N ASN A 145 14.33 7.62 -1.71
CA ASN A 145 13.63 8.32 -2.79
C ASN A 145 12.27 7.67 -3.08
N GLU A 146 12.20 6.36 -2.95
CA GLU A 146 11.00 5.57 -3.19
C GLU A 146 10.00 5.73 -2.04
N LEU A 147 10.47 5.87 -0.81
CA LEU A 147 9.62 6.21 0.33
C LEU A 147 9.00 7.61 0.16
N LEU A 148 9.77 8.58 -0.33
CA LEU A 148 9.27 9.93 -0.65
C LEU A 148 8.27 9.90 -1.81
N MET A 149 8.52 9.09 -2.84
CA MET A 149 7.59 8.89 -3.95
C MET A 149 6.30 8.23 -3.46
N LEU A 150 6.39 7.20 -2.62
CA LEU A 150 5.25 6.53 -2.01
C LEU A 150 4.41 7.51 -1.18
N GLN A 151 5.04 8.41 -0.43
CA GLN A 151 4.34 9.47 0.31
C GLN A 151 3.51 10.38 -0.61
N LYS A 152 4.07 10.77 -1.77
CA LYS A 152 3.34 11.55 -2.80
C LYS A 152 2.17 10.74 -3.36
N MET A 153 2.39 9.48 -3.70
CA MET A 153 1.35 8.58 -4.23
C MET A 153 0.18 8.42 -3.24
N VAL A 154 0.48 8.17 -1.95
CA VAL A 154 -0.53 8.10 -0.88
C VAL A 154 -1.30 9.41 -0.76
N SER A 155 -0.64 10.56 -0.91
CA SER A 155 -1.30 11.86 -0.88
C SER A 155 -2.29 12.02 -2.04
N LYS A 156 -1.89 11.64 -3.27
CA LYS A 156 -2.78 11.64 -4.45
C LYS A 156 -3.99 10.74 -4.26
N ILE A 157 -3.77 9.51 -3.77
CA ILE A 157 -4.85 8.55 -3.46
C ILE A 157 -5.84 9.15 -2.48
N ARG A 158 -5.38 9.76 -1.39
CA ARG A 158 -6.25 10.37 -0.38
C ARG A 158 -7.07 11.53 -0.94
N THR A 159 -6.47 12.39 -1.75
CA THR A 159 -7.19 13.45 -2.46
C THR A 159 -8.29 12.86 -3.35
N GLU A 160 -8.01 11.77 -4.06
CA GLU A 160 -8.99 11.13 -4.91
C GLU A 160 -10.14 10.49 -4.12
N ILE A 161 -9.85 9.83 -2.99
CA ILE A 161 -10.89 9.31 -2.09
C ILE A 161 -11.80 10.43 -1.61
N ASP A 162 -11.23 11.57 -1.20
CA ASP A 162 -12.01 12.73 -0.77
C ASP A 162 -12.89 13.30 -1.89
N ASN A 163 -12.41 13.29 -3.13
CA ASN A 163 -13.19 13.71 -4.29
C ASN A 163 -14.38 12.76 -4.55
N GLN A 164 -14.16 11.45 -4.47
CA GLN A 164 -15.21 10.44 -4.67
C GLN A 164 -16.27 10.51 -3.55
N ILE A 165 -15.86 10.69 -2.29
CA ILE A 165 -16.79 10.88 -1.16
C ILE A 165 -17.67 12.11 -1.39
N LYS A 166 -17.06 13.25 -1.79
CA LYS A 166 -17.81 14.47 -2.11
C LYS A 166 -18.79 14.25 -3.26
N TYR A 167 -18.38 13.54 -4.31
CA TYR A 167 -19.23 13.25 -5.46
C TYR A 167 -20.44 12.38 -5.10
N ILE A 168 -20.29 11.40 -4.21
CA ILE A 168 -21.39 10.49 -3.81
C ILE A 168 -22.39 11.18 -2.87
N ASN A 169 -21.92 12.11 -2.03
CA ASN A 169 -22.74 12.85 -1.07
C ASN A 169 -23.53 14.01 -1.70
N ASN A 170 -23.14 14.46 -2.90
CA ASN A 170 -23.86 15.46 -3.69
C ASN A 170 -24.90 14.78 -4.61
#